data_AF-A0A975CUY3-F1
#
_entry.id   AF-A0A975CUY3-F1
#
_cell.length_a   1.000
_cell.length_b   1.000
_cell.length_c   1.000
_cell.angle_alpha   90.00
_cell.angle_beta   90.00
_cell.angle_gamma   90.00
#
_symmetry.space_group_name_H-M   'P 1'
#
loop_
_entity.id
_entity.type
_entity.pdbx_description
1 polymer ?
#
loop_
_entity_poly.entity_id
_entity_poly.type
_entity_poly.pdbx_seq_one_letter_code
_entity_poly.pdbx_strand_id
1 'polypeptide(L)'
;MKIYFTITGTQFRFGQEFMEKDMPVRLEKEPDNEHDQEAIKVMMEGLGQVGYVSNSPRTVLGKSWSAGRLYDKIGDTAEGTILYVLDNGVLCFLELPEAEAEEQQTAVSR
;
A
#
# COMPACT_ATOMS: atom_id res chain seq x y z
N MET A 1 -2.84 -8.66 -12.07
CA MET A 1 -3.64 -8.98 -10.84
C MET A 1 -3.85 -7.70 -10.06
N LYS A 2 -5.00 -7.49 -9.40
CA LYS A 2 -5.17 -6.30 -8.53
C LYS A 2 -4.73 -6.63 -7.11
N ILE A 3 -3.74 -5.91 -6.60
CA ILE A 3 -3.28 -6.02 -5.21
C ILE A 3 -3.93 -4.89 -4.43
N TYR A 4 -4.51 -5.22 -3.28
CA TYR A 4 -5.09 -4.24 -2.36
C TYR A 4 -4.32 -4.24 -1.07
N PHE A 5 -4.23 -3.10 -0.39
CA PHE A 5 -3.61 -2.97 0.92
C PHE A 5 -4.43 -2.01 1.78
N THR A 6 -4.27 -2.10 3.09
CA THR A 6 -4.98 -1.24 4.04
C THR A 6 -4.00 -0.33 4.76
N ILE A 7 -4.26 0.98 4.76
CA ILE A 7 -3.55 1.95 5.59
C ILE A 7 -4.16 1.94 6.99
N THR A 8 -3.29 1.88 7.99
CA THR A 8 -3.64 1.94 9.42
C THR A 8 -2.77 2.97 10.13
N GLY A 9 -3.16 3.32 11.37
CA GLY A 9 -2.41 4.27 12.19
C GLY A 9 -2.57 5.73 11.77
N THR A 10 -3.53 6.03 10.89
CA THR A 10 -3.83 7.39 10.40
C THR A 10 -4.19 8.34 11.53
N GLN A 11 -4.84 7.84 12.60
CA GLN A 11 -5.21 8.60 13.79
C GLN A 11 -4.01 9.10 14.61
N PHE A 12 -2.82 8.49 14.47
CA PHE A 12 -1.60 8.90 15.18
C PHE A 12 -0.78 9.92 14.38
N ARG A 13 -1.33 10.42 13.27
CA ARG A 13 -0.73 11.39 12.36
C ARG A 13 -1.70 12.54 12.12
N PHE A 14 -2.36 12.54 10.96
CA PHE A 14 -3.21 13.64 10.51
C PHE A 14 -4.71 13.30 10.51
N GLY A 15 -5.08 12.07 10.88
CA GLY A 15 -6.45 11.57 10.74
C GLY A 15 -6.74 11.09 9.31
N GLN A 16 -8.03 10.99 8.98
CA GLN A 16 -8.50 10.55 7.64
C GLN A 16 -9.32 11.62 6.92
N GLU A 17 -9.55 12.79 7.53
CA GLU A 17 -10.48 13.82 7.03
C GLU A 17 -10.08 14.40 5.66
N PHE A 18 -8.78 14.38 5.34
CA PHE A 18 -8.22 14.88 4.08
C PHE A 18 -8.03 13.77 3.03
N MET A 19 -8.31 12.52 3.39
CA MET A 19 -8.16 11.38 2.49
C MET A 19 -9.44 11.21 1.68
N GLU A 20 -9.30 11.14 0.36
CA GLU A 20 -10.43 10.93 -0.55
C GLU A 20 -10.10 9.85 -1.56
N LYS A 21 -11.14 9.28 -2.16
CA LYS A 21 -11.02 8.31 -3.24
C LYS A 21 -10.24 8.92 -4.41
N ASP A 22 -9.45 8.08 -5.08
CA ASP A 22 -8.62 8.41 -6.24
C ASP A 22 -7.38 9.29 -5.90
N MET A 23 -7.13 9.59 -4.61
CA MET A 23 -5.88 10.23 -4.19
C MET A 23 -4.70 9.25 -4.23
N PRO A 24 -3.54 9.67 -4.77
CA PRO A 24 -2.34 8.85 -4.81
C PRO A 24 -1.65 8.79 -3.44
N VAL A 25 -1.01 7.66 -3.17
CA VAL A 25 -0.15 7.43 -2.01
C VAL A 25 1.14 6.74 -2.45
N ARG A 26 2.22 7.04 -1.74
CA ARG A 26 3.51 6.37 -1.93
C ARG A 26 3.80 5.42 -0.78
N LEU A 27 4.22 4.22 -1.10
CA LEU A 27 4.68 3.21 -0.16
C LEU A 27 6.20 3.25 -0.10
N GLU A 28 6.76 3.24 1.10
CA GLU A 28 8.21 3.23 1.33
C GLU A 28 8.55 2.16 2.38
N LYS A 29 9.40 1.19 2.02
CA LYS A 29 9.90 0.19 2.97
C LYS A 29 10.70 0.86 4.09
N GLU A 30 10.54 0.38 5.31
CA GLU A 30 11.26 0.87 6.49
C GLU A 30 11.96 -0.31 7.20
N PRO A 31 13.04 -0.87 6.61
CA PRO A 31 13.72 -2.05 7.17
C PRO A 31 14.38 -1.79 8.53
N ASP A 32 14.71 -0.52 8.81
CA ASP A 32 15.32 -0.09 10.08
C ASP A 32 14.26 0.23 11.17
N ASN A 33 12.99 -0.11 10.95
CA ASN A 33 11.95 0.11 11.95
C ASN A 33 12.22 -0.73 13.22
N GLU A 34 12.13 -0.09 14.39
CA GLU A 34 12.48 -0.71 15.68
C GLU A 34 11.55 -1.86 16.11
N HIS A 35 10.36 -1.95 15.50
CA HIS A 35 9.33 -2.93 15.87
C HIS A 35 9.12 -4.02 14.83
N ASP A 36 9.18 -3.67 13.55
CA ASP A 36 8.82 -4.56 12.44
C ASP A 36 9.69 -4.26 11.21
N GLN A 37 10.65 -5.15 10.90
CA GLN A 37 11.55 -5.00 9.74
C GLN A 37 10.83 -5.08 8.39
N GLU A 38 9.56 -5.53 8.37
CA GLU A 38 8.71 -5.55 7.18
C GLU A 38 7.76 -4.33 7.14
N ALA A 39 7.98 -3.33 7.98
CA ALA A 39 7.18 -2.11 8.00
C ALA A 39 7.24 -1.39 6.64
N ILE A 40 6.05 -0.97 6.17
CA ILE A 40 5.90 -0.16 4.96
C ILE A 40 5.16 1.11 5.33
N LYS A 41 5.87 2.24 5.28
CA LYS A 41 5.30 3.58 5.47
C LYS A 41 4.40 3.93 4.30
N VAL A 42 3.35 4.69 4.60
CA VAL A 42 2.50 5.30 3.58
C VAL A 42 2.65 6.81 3.68
N MET A 43 3.03 7.41 2.56
CA MET A 43 3.34 8.83 2.40
C MET A 43 2.33 9.48 1.44
N MET A 44 2.00 10.75 1.69
CA MET A 44 1.24 11.60 0.77
C MET A 44 2.03 12.87 0.47
N GLU A 45 2.00 13.31 -0.79
CA GLU A 45 2.68 14.53 -1.22
C GLU A 45 2.15 15.75 -0.46
N GLY A 46 3.05 16.62 0.00
CA GLY A 46 2.72 17.80 0.80
C GLY A 46 2.39 17.54 2.28
N LEU A 47 2.04 16.31 2.67
CA LEU A 47 1.70 15.92 4.05
C LEU A 47 2.81 15.12 4.75
N GLY A 48 3.52 14.29 4.00
CA GLY A 48 4.50 13.34 4.55
C GLY A 48 3.84 12.04 4.98
N GLN A 49 4.28 11.47 6.10
CA GLN A 49 3.81 10.16 6.57
C GLN A 49 2.39 10.23 7.12
N VAL A 50 1.49 9.49 6.50
CA VAL A 50 0.06 9.43 6.90
C VAL A 50 -0.30 8.14 7.63
N GLY A 51 0.50 7.08 7.52
CA GLY A 51 0.26 5.82 8.22
C GLY A 51 1.22 4.71 7.82
N TYR A 52 0.78 3.48 8.04
CA TYR A 52 1.50 2.25 7.66
C TYR A 52 0.57 1.27 6.96
N VAL A 53 1.14 0.41 6.12
CA VAL A 53 0.42 -0.77 5.62
C VAL A 53 0.13 -1.70 6.80
N SER A 54 -1.11 -2.15 6.91
CA SER A 54 -1.57 -3.06 7.97
C SER A 54 -0.82 -4.38 7.92
N ASN A 55 -0.20 -4.80 9.03
CA ASN A 55 0.45 -6.12 9.10
C ASN A 55 -0.44 -7.23 9.73
N SER A 56 -1.51 -6.86 10.45
CA SER A 56 -2.36 -7.85 11.15
C SER A 56 -3.64 -8.18 10.38
N PRO A 57 -4.03 -9.47 10.27
CA PRO A 57 -5.32 -9.86 9.66
C PRO A 57 -6.55 -9.26 10.38
N ARG A 58 -6.39 -8.76 11.61
CA ARG A 58 -7.47 -8.08 12.35
C ARG A 58 -7.78 -6.68 11.81
N THR A 59 -6.82 -6.04 11.15
CA THR A 59 -6.90 -4.66 10.66
C THR A 59 -6.84 -4.56 9.14
N VAL A 60 -6.53 -5.67 8.46
CA VAL A 60 -6.63 -5.82 7.00
C VAL A 60 -8.11 -5.82 6.61
N LEU A 61 -8.52 -4.90 5.72
CA LEU A 61 -9.88 -4.79 5.24
C LEU A 61 -10.13 -5.75 4.07
N GLY A 62 -11.12 -6.64 4.21
CA GLY A 62 -11.51 -7.57 3.15
C GLY A 62 -10.43 -8.59 2.81
N LYS A 63 -10.03 -8.67 1.54
CA LYS A 63 -8.97 -9.56 1.04
C LYS A 63 -7.67 -8.81 0.70
N SER A 64 -7.43 -7.67 1.36
CA SER A 64 -6.20 -6.91 1.16
C SER A 64 -4.98 -7.67 1.71
N TRP A 65 -3.80 -7.27 1.28
CA TRP A 65 -2.53 -7.88 1.63
C TRP A 65 -1.96 -7.23 2.88
N SER A 66 -1.34 -8.05 3.73
CA SER A 66 -0.58 -7.53 4.85
C SER A 66 0.74 -6.90 4.39
N ALA A 67 1.35 -6.09 5.25
CA ALA A 67 2.67 -5.51 5.01
C ALA A 67 3.70 -6.57 4.61
N GLY A 68 3.87 -7.65 5.40
CA GLY A 68 4.83 -8.71 5.07
C GLY A 68 4.58 -9.36 3.70
N ARG A 69 3.32 -9.65 3.34
CA ARG A 69 3.02 -10.23 2.02
C ARG A 69 3.30 -9.24 0.88
N LEU A 70 3.05 -7.96 1.12
CA LEU A 70 3.31 -6.91 0.13
C LEU A 70 4.81 -6.64 -0.01
N TYR A 71 5.57 -6.74 1.08
CA TYR A 71 6.99 -6.46 1.16
C TYR A 71 7.79 -7.28 0.13
N ASP A 72 7.46 -8.56 -0.03
CA ASP A 72 8.10 -9.46 -1.00
C ASP A 72 7.74 -9.17 -2.47
N LYS A 73 6.73 -8.33 -2.73
CA LYS A 73 6.22 -8.05 -4.09
C LYS A 73 6.56 -6.66 -4.62
N ILE A 74 6.89 -5.73 -3.74
CA ILE A 74 7.23 -4.37 -4.15
C ILE A 74 8.73 -4.12 -4.02
N GLY A 75 9.24 -3.15 -4.78
CA GLY A 75 10.58 -2.62 -4.58
C GLY A 75 10.71 -1.82 -3.28
N ASP A 76 11.76 -1.01 -3.16
CA ASP A 76 11.94 -0.12 -2.00
C ASP A 76 10.81 0.90 -1.87
N THR A 77 10.24 1.29 -3.02
CA THR A 77 9.06 2.14 -3.10
C THR A 77 8.04 1.59 -4.08
N ALA A 78 6.77 1.91 -3.85
CA ALA A 78 5.68 1.64 -4.80
C ALA A 78 4.62 2.74 -4.72
N GLU A 79 3.72 2.75 -5.68
CA GLU A 79 2.59 3.68 -5.73
C GLU A 79 1.29 2.93 -5.51
N GLY A 80 0.31 3.63 -4.98
CA GLY A 80 -1.03 3.13 -4.82
C GLY A 80 -2.03 4.26 -4.80
N THR A 81 -3.31 3.90 -4.90
CA THR A 81 -4.40 4.86 -4.93
C THR A 81 -5.48 4.47 -3.94
N ILE A 82 -6.04 5.46 -3.25
CA ILE A 82 -7.14 5.28 -2.31
C ILE A 82 -8.38 4.84 -3.07
N LEU A 83 -8.97 3.72 -2.63
CA LEU A 83 -10.21 3.20 -3.15
C LEU A 83 -11.40 3.56 -2.26
N TYR A 84 -11.27 3.34 -0.94
CA TYR A 84 -12.31 3.65 0.04
C TYR A 84 -11.69 4.14 1.35
N VAL A 85 -12.30 5.15 1.96
CA VAL A 85 -12.01 5.62 3.31
C VAL A 85 -13.12 5.10 4.22
N LEU A 86 -12.77 4.26 5.20
CA LEU A 86 -13.71 3.65 6.15
C LEU A 86 -13.30 4.02 7.59
N ASP A 87 -14.27 3.98 8.50
CA ASP A 87 -14.04 4.34 9.92
C ASP A 87 -12.88 3.59 10.59
N ASN A 88 -12.60 2.36 10.14
CA ASN A 88 -11.58 1.48 10.71
C ASN A 88 -10.31 1.34 9.85
N GLY A 89 -10.18 2.09 8.75
CA GLY A 89 -8.99 2.07 7.90
C GLY A 89 -9.26 2.54 6.47
N VAL A 90 -8.17 2.77 5.73
CA VAL A 90 -8.25 3.22 4.33
C VAL A 90 -7.83 2.09 3.42
N LEU A 91 -8.71 1.67 2.51
CA LEU A 91 -8.43 0.63 1.53
C LEU A 91 -7.87 1.28 0.27
N CYS A 92 -6.72 0.78 -0.17
CA CYS A 92 -6.03 1.21 -1.37
C CYS A 92 -5.80 0.03 -2.32
N PHE A 93 -5.54 0.33 -3.59
CA PHE A 93 -4.96 -0.62 -4.52
C PHE A 93 -3.53 -0.21 -4.87
N LEU A 94 -2.67 -1.19 -5.08
CA LEU A 94 -1.30 -0.99 -5.54
C LEU A 94 -1.30 -0.76 -7.05
N GLU A 95 -0.56 0.24 -7.49
CA GLU A 95 -0.27 0.48 -8.90
C GLU A 95 0.94 -0.37 -9.29
N LEU A 96 0.68 -1.41 -10.08
CA LEU A 96 1.74 -2.24 -10.62
C LEU A 96 2.33 -1.53 -11.84
N PRO A 97 3.66 -1.37 -11.94
CA PRO A 97 4.28 -0.84 -13.15
C PRO A 97 3.94 -1.75 -14.34
N GLU A 98 3.59 -1.14 -15.47
CA GLU A 98 3.11 -1.84 -16.68
C GLU A 98 4.11 -2.88 -17.24
N ALA A 99 5.37 -2.85 -16.78
CA ALA A 99 6.45 -3.76 -17.18
C ALA A 99 6.19 -5.26 -16.88
N GLU A 100 5.28 -5.61 -15.96
CA GLU A 100 4.91 -7.01 -15.71
C GLU A 100 3.72 -7.51 -16.57
N ALA A 101 3.13 -6.66 -17.41
CA ALA A 101 2.02 -7.02 -18.29
C ALA A 101 2.47 -7.58 -19.66
N GLU A 102 3.72 -7.36 -20.08
CA GLU A 102 4.19 -7.70 -21.44
C GLU A 102 4.95 -9.04 -21.55
N GLU A 103 5.40 -9.65 -20.45
CA GLU A 103 6.18 -10.90 -20.51
C GLU A 103 5.35 -12.14 -20.92
N GLN A 104 4.02 -12.06 -20.95
CA GLN A 104 3.16 -13.20 -21.32
C GLN A 104 2.72 -13.19 -22.80
N GLN A 105 3.04 -12.15 -23.59
CA GLN A 105 2.66 -12.09 -25.01
C GLN A 105 3.77 -12.56 -25.96
N THR A 106 5.05 -12.56 -25.55
CA THR A 106 6.18 -12.88 -26.45
C THR A 106 6.57 -14.37 -26.49
N ALA A 107 6.04 -15.20 -25.58
CA ALA A 107 6.39 -16.62 -25.49
C ALA A 107 5.58 -17.56 -26.40
N VAL A 108 4.64 -17.05 -27.22
CA VAL A 108 3.79 -17.88 -28.12
C VAL A 108 4.19 -17.74 -29.61
N SER A 109 5.29 -17.04 -29.91
CA SER A 109 5.73 -16.79 -31.29
C SER A 109 7.17 -17.20 -31.58
N ARG A 110 7.61 -18.33 -31.02
CA ARG A 110 8.77 -19.10 -31.54
C ARG A 110 8.46 -20.58 -31.56
#